data_AF-A0A401T766-F1
#
_entry.id   AF-A0A401T766-F1
#
_cell.length_a   1.000
_cell.length_b   1.000
_cell.length_c   1.000
_cell.angle_alpha   90.00
_cell.angle_beta   90.00
_cell.angle_gamma   90.00
#
_symmetry.space_group_name_H-M   'P 1'
#
loop_
_entity.id
_entity.type
_entity.pdbx_description
1 polymer ?
#
loop_
_entity_poly.entity_id
_entity_poly.type
_entity_poly.pdbx_seq_one_letter_code
_entity_poly.pdbx_strand_id
1 'polypeptide(L)'
;MGKGFYISKAVLFTGVVLAAAAAVTIIALAVVYAQEKANNSEAQQPDRPGTGTEPPAPGTEPPAPGTEPPAPGTETPAPGTEPWDRYRLPGDLIPDHYEVTLWPRLDEDPVKGYYFTGNSTVYFRCEQATKLILVHSHKLKVINPELRAIGAGSPPVPTLHRWWLHNKTQFLVIELSNPLSKGNHYSLHTQFEGALADDLRGFYRSNYVNETGHVR
;
A
#
# COMPACT_ATOMS: atom_id res chain seq x y z
N MET A 1 6.62 -38.81 55.99
CA MET A 1 5.78 -37.63 56.30
C MET A 1 5.79 -36.72 55.09
N GLY A 2 4.72 -36.70 54.29
CA GLY A 2 4.62 -35.85 53.10
C GLY A 2 4.25 -34.42 53.50
N LYS A 3 5.05 -33.43 53.09
CA LYS A 3 4.72 -32.00 53.27
C LYS A 3 3.72 -31.60 52.18
N GLY A 4 2.45 -31.40 52.56
CA GLY A 4 1.43 -30.85 51.67
C GLY A 4 1.60 -29.34 51.50
N PHE A 5 1.52 -28.84 50.27
CA PHE A 5 1.48 -27.41 49.98
C PHE A 5 0.06 -26.87 50.19
N TYR A 6 -0.08 -25.83 51.01
CA TYR A 6 -1.33 -25.07 51.17
C TYR A 6 -1.28 -23.83 50.28
N ILE A 7 -2.19 -23.75 49.31
CA ILE A 7 -2.41 -22.54 48.49
C ILE A 7 -3.61 -21.79 49.06
N SER A 8 -3.46 -20.49 49.34
CA SER A 8 -4.57 -19.68 49.82
C SER A 8 -5.59 -19.43 48.71
N LYS A 9 -6.87 -19.29 49.07
CA LYS A 9 -7.95 -19.01 48.09
C LYS A 9 -7.62 -17.76 47.25
N ALA A 10 -7.02 -16.73 47.86
CA ALA A 10 -6.61 -15.52 47.17
C ALA A 10 -5.58 -15.81 46.07
N VAL A 11 -4.52 -16.57 46.37
CA VAL A 11 -3.48 -16.95 45.40
C VAL A 11 -4.06 -17.79 44.25
N LEU A 12 -5.02 -18.67 44.55
CA LEU A 12 -5.72 -19.43 43.53
C LEU A 12 -6.52 -18.51 42.58
N PHE A 13 -7.30 -17.57 43.12
CA PHE A 13 -8.07 -16.62 42.31
C PHE A 13 -7.17 -15.72 41.45
N THR A 14 -6.09 -15.18 42.01
CA THR A 14 -5.14 -14.36 41.26
C THR A 14 -4.48 -15.16 40.14
N GLY A 15 -4.09 -16.41 40.40
CA GLY A 15 -3.52 -17.29 39.39
C GLY A 15 -4.48 -17.57 38.23
N VAL A 16 -5.76 -17.83 38.52
CA VAL A 16 -6.79 -18.06 37.49
C VAL A 16 -7.03 -16.81 36.64
N VAL A 17 -7.10 -15.63 37.26
CA VAL A 17 -7.28 -14.36 36.53
C VAL A 17 -6.09 -14.08 35.61
N LEU A 18 -4.85 -14.29 36.10
CA LEU A 18 -3.65 -14.12 35.29
C LEU A 18 -3.60 -15.11 34.12
N ALA A 19 -3.97 -16.37 34.36
CA ALA A 19 -4.03 -17.39 33.30
C ALA A 19 -5.09 -17.03 32.24
N ALA A 20 -6.26 -16.55 32.65
CA ALA A 20 -7.31 -16.11 31.74
C ALA A 20 -6.86 -14.89 30.90
N ALA A 21 -6.23 -13.90 31.52
CA ALA A 21 -5.70 -12.74 30.80
C ALA A 21 -4.61 -13.14 29.77
N ALA A 22 -3.70 -14.03 30.16
CA ALA A 22 -2.68 -14.57 29.25
C ALA A 22 -3.32 -15.32 28.07
N ALA A 23 -4.32 -16.17 28.31
CA ALA A 23 -5.02 -16.90 27.26
C ALA A 23 -5.73 -15.95 26.28
N VAL A 24 -6.45 -14.94 26.79
CA VAL A 24 -7.10 -13.92 25.95
C VAL A 24 -6.08 -13.19 25.08
N THR A 25 -4.92 -12.83 25.65
CA THR A 25 -3.86 -12.13 24.93
C THR A 25 -3.25 -12.99 23.83
N ILE A 26 -2.98 -14.27 24.12
CA ILE A 26 -2.46 -15.24 23.15
C ILE A 26 -3.45 -15.43 21.99
N ILE A 27 -4.74 -15.58 22.30
CA ILE A 27 -5.79 -15.73 21.27
C ILE A 27 -5.86 -14.48 20.39
N ALA A 28 -5.83 -13.28 20.98
CA ALA A 28 -5.85 -12.02 20.24
C ALA A 28 -4.64 -11.91 19.29
N LEU A 29 -3.42 -12.21 19.76
CA LEU A 29 -2.21 -12.21 18.93
C LEU A 29 -2.27 -13.28 17.83
N ALA A 30 -2.79 -14.47 18.12
CA ALA A 30 -2.96 -15.53 17.12
C ALA A 30 -3.93 -15.13 16.02
N VAL A 31 -5.02 -14.43 16.35
CA VAL A 31 -5.98 -13.90 15.37
C VAL A 31 -5.33 -12.82 14.51
N VAL A 32 -4.62 -11.85 15.11
CA VAL A 32 -3.90 -10.80 14.37
C VAL A 32 -2.88 -11.41 13.43
N TYR A 33 -2.09 -12.38 13.91
CA TYR A 33 -1.12 -13.11 13.09
C TYR A 33 -1.79 -13.89 11.95
N ALA A 34 -2.92 -14.55 12.20
CA ALA A 34 -3.66 -15.27 11.17
C ALA A 34 -4.24 -14.32 10.11
N GLN A 35 -4.75 -13.15 10.52
CA GLN A 35 -5.20 -12.11 9.59
C GLN A 35 -4.05 -11.59 8.74
N GLU A 36 -2.90 -11.30 9.35
CA GLU A 36 -1.72 -10.82 8.62
C GLU A 36 -1.18 -11.89 7.65
N LYS A 37 -1.15 -13.16 8.06
CA LYS A 37 -0.77 -14.28 7.19
C LYS A 37 -1.75 -14.46 6.03
N ALA A 38 -3.07 -14.37 6.27
CA ALA A 38 -4.07 -14.47 5.20
C ALA A 38 -3.90 -13.34 4.19
N ASN A 39 -3.72 -12.11 4.68
CA ASN A 39 -3.44 -10.94 3.84
C ASN A 39 -2.14 -11.08 3.03
N ASN A 40 -1.14 -11.78 3.57
CA ASN A 40 0.12 -12.06 2.88
C ASN A 40 0.07 -13.30 1.96
N SER A 41 -0.85 -14.24 2.18
CA SER A 41 -0.93 -15.50 1.40
C SER A 41 -1.70 -15.34 0.08
N GLU A 42 -2.66 -14.40 0.01
CA GLU A 42 -3.32 -14.05 -1.25
C GLU A 42 -2.35 -13.40 -2.27
N ALA A 43 -1.16 -12.98 -1.84
CA ALA A 43 -0.12 -12.41 -2.71
C ALA A 43 0.83 -13.45 -3.34
N GLN A 44 0.58 -14.75 -3.14
CA GLN A 44 1.47 -15.82 -3.61
C GLN A 44 0.71 -16.99 -4.25
N GLN A 45 0.15 -16.75 -5.44
CA GLN A 45 -0.22 -17.84 -6.35
C GLN A 45 0.51 -17.66 -7.69
N PRO A 46 1.44 -18.56 -8.06
CA PRO A 46 2.07 -18.55 -9.38
C PRO A 46 1.16 -19.27 -10.39
N ASP A 47 0.60 -18.53 -11.35
CA ASP A 47 -0.11 -19.12 -12.48
C ASP A 47 0.87 -19.82 -13.43
N ARG A 48 0.63 -21.12 -13.65
CA ARG A 48 1.25 -21.91 -14.73
C ARG A 48 0.61 -21.54 -16.07
N PRO A 49 1.38 -21.35 -17.15
CA PRO A 49 0.80 -21.21 -18.49
C PRO A 49 0.46 -22.59 -19.04
N GLY A 50 -0.84 -22.87 -19.19
CA GLY A 50 -1.35 -23.97 -20.00
C GLY A 50 -1.17 -23.65 -21.48
N THR A 51 -0.32 -24.43 -22.15
CA THR A 51 -0.15 -24.44 -23.61
C THR A 51 -1.14 -25.45 -24.18
N GLY A 52 -1.90 -25.06 -25.21
CA GLY A 52 -2.87 -25.92 -25.88
C GLY A 52 -3.23 -25.36 -27.26
N THR A 53 -2.46 -25.80 -28.25
CA THR A 53 -2.62 -25.59 -29.70
C THR A 53 -3.74 -26.47 -30.27
N GLU A 54 -4.63 -25.92 -31.11
CA GLU A 54 -5.25 -26.60 -32.27
C GLU A 54 -6.00 -25.60 -33.19
N PRO A 55 -6.30 -25.92 -34.48
CA PRO A 55 -6.00 -25.07 -35.65
C PRO A 55 -7.26 -24.43 -36.30
N PRO A 56 -7.11 -23.54 -37.31
CA PRO A 56 -8.26 -22.88 -37.94
C PRO A 56 -8.87 -23.73 -39.06
N ALA A 57 -10.20 -23.83 -39.08
CA ALA A 57 -10.97 -24.27 -40.24
C ALA A 57 -11.75 -23.07 -40.84
N PRO A 58 -11.82 -22.93 -42.17
CA PRO A 58 -12.42 -21.77 -42.84
C PRO A 58 -13.90 -22.01 -43.16
N GLY A 59 -14.74 -21.02 -42.86
CA GLY A 59 -16.15 -21.00 -43.25
C GLY A 59 -16.61 -19.56 -43.43
N THR A 60 -16.99 -19.23 -44.66
CA THR A 60 -17.47 -17.92 -45.11
C THR A 60 -18.98 -17.89 -45.04
N GLU A 61 -19.59 -16.95 -44.30
CA GLU A 61 -20.98 -16.53 -44.56
C GLU A 61 -21.22 -15.05 -44.11
N PRO A 62 -22.01 -14.24 -44.85
CA PRO A 62 -22.02 -12.76 -44.76
C PRO A 62 -22.86 -12.17 -43.61
N PRO A 63 -22.71 -10.86 -43.30
CA PRO A 63 -23.37 -10.23 -42.15
C PRO A 63 -24.82 -9.84 -42.44
N ALA A 64 -25.74 -10.17 -41.53
CA ALA A 64 -27.07 -9.57 -41.47
C ALA A 64 -27.00 -8.26 -40.64
N PRO A 65 -27.63 -7.14 -41.10
CA PRO A 65 -27.56 -5.86 -40.43
C PRO A 65 -28.72 -5.65 -39.46
N GLY A 66 -28.41 -5.26 -38.23
CA GLY A 66 -29.38 -4.65 -37.31
C GLY A 66 -29.28 -5.14 -35.87
N THR A 67 -28.52 -4.45 -35.04
CA THR A 67 -28.87 -4.29 -33.63
C THR A 67 -28.38 -2.92 -33.15
N GLU A 68 -29.32 -2.21 -32.56
CA GLU A 68 -29.29 -0.83 -32.07
C GLU A 68 -28.23 -0.60 -30.99
N PRO A 69 -27.65 0.62 -30.85
CA PRO A 69 -26.71 0.93 -29.78
C PRO A 69 -27.39 0.86 -28.41
N PRO A 70 -26.82 0.20 -27.38
CA PRO A 70 -27.37 0.29 -26.04
C PRO A 70 -27.14 1.70 -25.46
N ALA A 71 -28.19 2.23 -24.84
CA ALA A 71 -28.23 3.53 -24.17
C ALA A 71 -27.21 3.63 -23.01
N PRO A 72 -26.77 4.84 -22.62
CA PRO A 72 -25.81 5.03 -21.54
C PRO A 72 -26.47 4.78 -20.18
N GLY A 73 -26.37 3.54 -19.70
CA GLY A 73 -26.70 3.16 -18.34
C GLY A 73 -25.49 3.32 -17.43
N THR A 74 -25.69 3.98 -16.29
CA THR A 74 -24.74 4.03 -15.18
C THR A 74 -24.58 2.62 -14.59
N GLU A 75 -23.62 1.85 -15.09
CA GLU A 75 -23.23 0.59 -14.46
C GLU A 75 -22.34 0.88 -13.24
N THR A 76 -22.78 0.44 -12.07
CA THR A 76 -21.92 0.31 -10.89
C THR A 76 -20.77 -0.65 -11.24
N PRO A 77 -19.49 -0.26 -11.10
CA PRO A 77 -18.38 -1.12 -11.46
C PRO A 77 -18.43 -2.44 -10.68
N ALA A 78 -18.26 -3.56 -11.37
CA ALA A 78 -18.11 -4.87 -10.74
C ALA A 78 -16.90 -4.87 -9.78
N PRO A 79 -16.95 -5.53 -8.61
CA PRO A 79 -15.83 -5.55 -7.67
C PRO A 79 -14.53 -6.00 -8.35
N GLY A 80 -13.47 -5.18 -8.29
CA GLY A 80 -12.17 -5.45 -8.91
C GLY A 80 -11.91 -4.74 -10.25
N THR A 81 -12.76 -3.80 -10.68
CA THR A 81 -12.58 -3.07 -11.95
C THR A 81 -11.98 -1.67 -11.79
N GLU A 82 -11.77 -1.20 -10.56
CA GLU A 82 -11.27 0.15 -10.32
C GLU A 82 -9.82 0.30 -10.79
N PRO A 83 -9.39 1.51 -11.19
CA PRO A 83 -8.02 1.72 -11.68
C PRO A 83 -6.93 1.30 -10.68
N TRP A 84 -7.17 1.45 -9.38
CA TRP A 84 -6.24 1.04 -8.31
C TRP A 84 -6.23 -0.47 -8.06
N ASP A 85 -7.18 -1.25 -8.57
CA ASP A 85 -7.16 -2.71 -8.48
C ASP A 85 -6.21 -3.36 -9.52
N ARG A 86 -5.65 -2.56 -10.44
CA ARG A 86 -4.70 -3.01 -11.47
C ARG A 86 -3.26 -2.77 -11.02
N TYR A 87 -2.41 -3.80 -11.08
CA TYR A 87 -1.02 -3.71 -10.62
C TYR A 87 -0.13 -2.71 -11.36
N ARG A 88 -0.44 -2.37 -12.61
CA ARG A 88 0.35 -1.43 -13.42
C ARG A 88 -0.24 -0.03 -13.31
N LEU A 89 0.62 0.95 -13.06
CA LEU A 89 0.25 2.36 -13.11
C LEU A 89 -0.34 2.72 -14.50
N PRO A 90 -1.41 3.55 -14.55
CA PRO A 90 -1.87 4.17 -15.79
C PRO A 90 -0.80 5.08 -16.40
N GLY A 91 -0.87 5.26 -17.73
CA GLY A 91 0.05 6.14 -18.47
C GLY A 91 -0.37 7.62 -18.49
N ASP A 92 -1.36 8.01 -17.69
CA ASP A 92 -1.96 9.34 -17.74
C ASP A 92 -1.06 10.43 -17.15
N LEU A 93 -0.21 10.06 -16.18
CA LEU A 93 0.67 10.96 -15.45
C LEU A 93 2.10 10.45 -15.56
N ILE A 94 3.00 11.28 -16.08
CA ILE A 94 4.39 10.90 -16.36
C ILE A 94 5.32 11.74 -15.48
N PRO A 95 6.11 11.12 -14.58
CA PRO A 95 7.04 11.85 -13.72
C PRO A 95 8.23 12.39 -14.52
N ASP A 96 8.62 13.62 -14.23
CA ASP A 96 9.78 14.31 -14.80
C ASP A 96 11.00 14.15 -13.89
N HIS A 97 10.84 14.46 -12.59
CA HIS A 97 11.89 14.32 -11.58
C HIS A 97 11.30 14.28 -10.15
N TYR A 98 12.15 13.91 -9.20
CA TYR A 98 11.81 13.81 -7.78
C TYR A 98 12.80 14.59 -6.94
N GLU A 99 12.29 15.27 -5.92
CA GLU A 99 13.07 15.76 -4.79
C GLU A 99 12.76 14.89 -3.58
N VAL A 100 13.77 14.20 -3.04
CA VAL A 100 13.58 13.24 -1.95
C VAL A 100 14.55 13.57 -0.83
N THR A 101 14.02 13.75 0.39
CA THR A 101 14.81 13.85 1.61
C THR A 101 14.48 12.67 2.51
N LEU A 102 15.51 11.98 3.00
CA LEU A 102 15.39 10.89 3.96
C LEU A 102 16.15 11.24 5.24
N TRP A 103 15.51 11.01 6.38
CA TRP A 103 16.09 11.25 7.69
C TRP A 103 15.99 9.99 8.56
N PRO A 104 16.95 9.06 8.44
CA PRO A 104 16.99 7.86 9.27
C PRO A 104 17.33 8.19 10.73
N ARG A 105 16.71 7.47 11.67
CA ARG A 105 17.13 7.40 13.07
C ARG A 105 17.78 6.04 13.29
N LEU A 106 19.10 6.06 13.42
CA LEU A 106 19.93 4.86 13.63
C LEU A 106 20.11 4.52 15.11
N ASP A 107 19.65 5.37 16.01
CA ASP A 107 19.47 5.01 17.41
C ASP A 107 18.06 4.46 17.60
N GLU A 108 17.95 3.37 18.36
CA GLU A 108 16.68 2.70 18.60
C GLU A 108 15.76 3.58 19.44
N ASP A 109 14.57 3.87 18.91
CA ASP A 109 13.51 4.51 19.67
C ASP A 109 12.76 3.46 20.51
N PRO A 110 12.52 3.68 21.81
CA PRO A 110 11.85 2.70 22.68
C PRO A 110 10.43 2.31 22.25
N VAL A 111 9.76 3.15 21.44
CA VAL A 111 8.38 2.94 21.00
C VAL A 111 8.33 2.55 19.53
N LYS A 112 9.11 3.22 18.68
CA LYS A 112 9.08 3.04 17.22
C LYS A 112 10.15 2.08 16.69
N GLY A 113 11.12 1.69 17.52
CA GLY A 113 12.32 0.99 17.07
C GLY A 113 13.17 1.88 16.14
N TYR A 114 13.83 1.29 15.16
CA TYR A 114 14.55 2.03 14.13
C TYR A 114 13.57 2.47 13.04
N TYR A 115 13.56 3.76 12.74
CA TYR A 115 12.63 4.35 11.78
C TYR A 115 13.28 5.48 11.00
N PHE A 116 12.61 5.91 9.94
CA PHE A 116 12.98 7.09 9.18
C PHE A 116 11.74 7.93 8.91
N THR A 117 11.98 9.24 8.83
CA THR A 117 11.02 10.16 8.23
C THR A 117 11.58 10.66 6.91
N GLY A 118 10.70 11.09 6.02
CA GLY A 118 11.12 11.66 4.76
C GLY A 118 10.05 12.52 4.14
N ASN A 119 10.46 13.21 3.09
CA ASN A 119 9.58 13.90 2.19
C ASN A 119 9.93 13.52 0.74
N SER A 120 8.91 13.55 -0.11
CA SER A 120 9.06 13.38 -1.54
C SER A 120 8.16 14.36 -2.25
N THR A 121 8.75 15.17 -3.12
CA THR A 121 8.01 15.96 -4.11
C THR A 121 8.28 15.35 -5.47
N VAL A 122 7.23 14.83 -6.12
CA VAL A 122 7.30 14.40 -7.51
C VAL A 122 6.78 15.52 -8.41
N TYR A 123 7.54 15.86 -9.44
CA TYR A 123 7.12 16.74 -10.52
C TYR A 123 6.74 15.89 -11.72
N PHE A 124 5.58 16.15 -12.31
CA PHE A 124 5.03 15.30 -13.36
C PHE A 124 4.18 16.10 -14.35
N ARG A 125 4.07 15.57 -15.56
CA ARG A 125 3.18 16.05 -16.62
C ARG A 125 1.92 15.19 -16.72
N CYS A 126 0.79 15.85 -16.99
CA CYS A 126 -0.47 15.20 -17.30
C CYS A 126 -0.57 14.93 -18.82
N GLU A 127 -0.47 13.67 -19.25
CA GLU A 127 -0.64 13.25 -20.66
C GLU A 127 -2.11 13.13 -21.05
N GLN A 128 -2.95 12.70 -20.11
CA GLN A 128 -4.38 12.52 -20.29
C GLN A 128 -5.13 13.09 -19.10
N ALA A 129 -6.20 13.83 -19.37
CA ALA A 129 -6.97 14.47 -18.32
C ALA A 129 -7.56 13.42 -17.37
N THR A 130 -7.21 13.50 -16.09
CA THR A 130 -7.59 12.49 -15.09
C THR A 130 -7.85 13.11 -13.73
N LYS A 131 -8.79 12.53 -12.98
CA LYS A 131 -9.08 12.89 -11.58
C LYS A 131 -8.31 12.04 -10.58
N LEU A 132 -7.49 11.11 -11.05
CA LEU A 132 -6.87 10.11 -10.21
C LEU A 132 -5.34 10.23 -10.30
N ILE A 133 -4.70 10.35 -9.15
CA ILE A 133 -3.25 10.18 -9.03
C ILE A 133 -3.03 8.85 -8.31
N LEU A 134 -2.37 7.92 -9.00
CA LEU A 134 -1.87 6.68 -8.42
C LEU A 134 -0.36 6.76 -8.35
N VAL A 135 0.19 6.53 -7.16
CA VAL A 135 1.64 6.41 -6.94
C VAL A 135 1.90 5.24 -6.02
N HIS A 136 2.97 4.49 -6.26
CA HIS A 136 3.27 3.36 -5.39
C HIS A 136 3.62 3.82 -3.97
N SER A 137 3.06 3.14 -2.98
CA SER A 137 3.36 3.33 -1.56
C SER A 137 3.17 2.00 -0.84
N HIS A 138 4.22 1.55 -0.17
CA HIS A 138 4.24 0.25 0.51
C HIS A 138 4.94 0.38 1.85
N LYS A 139 4.26 -0.05 2.93
CA LYS A 139 4.75 0.04 4.32
C LYS A 139 5.22 1.44 4.75
N LEU A 140 4.60 2.48 4.19
CA LEU A 140 4.83 3.88 4.56
C LEU A 140 3.56 4.47 5.16
N LYS A 141 3.72 5.18 6.28
CA LYS A 141 2.69 6.07 6.81
C LYS A 141 2.81 7.41 6.10
N VAL A 142 1.94 7.64 5.12
CA VAL A 142 1.88 8.91 4.38
C VAL A 142 1.11 9.97 5.18
N ILE A 143 1.60 11.20 5.14
CA ILE A 143 1.10 12.36 5.88
C ILE A 143 0.92 13.51 4.87
N ASN A 144 -0.28 14.10 4.87
CA ASN A 144 -0.63 15.35 4.17
C ASN A 144 -0.13 15.44 2.72
N PRO A 145 -0.70 14.69 1.77
CA PRO A 145 -0.43 14.90 0.36
C PRO A 145 -0.87 16.30 -0.08
N GLU A 146 0.01 17.03 -0.77
CA GLU A 146 -0.25 18.37 -1.27
C GLU A 146 0.02 18.45 -2.77
N LEU A 147 -0.98 18.86 -3.55
CA LEU A 147 -0.86 19.07 -4.99
C LEU A 147 -0.69 20.56 -5.30
N ARG A 148 0.21 20.89 -6.23
CA ARG A 148 0.41 22.25 -6.76
C ARG A 148 0.55 22.22 -8.28
N ALA A 149 0.14 23.28 -8.96
CA ALA A 149 0.43 23.50 -10.37
C ALA A 149 1.78 24.19 -10.53
N ILE A 150 2.45 23.90 -11.65
CA ILE A 150 3.75 24.45 -11.99
C ILE A 150 3.64 25.28 -13.27
N GLY A 151 4.23 26.48 -13.24
CA GLY A 151 4.30 27.39 -14.40
C GLY A 151 3.37 28.61 -14.29
N ALA A 152 3.75 29.70 -14.96
CA ALA A 152 2.93 30.91 -15.01
C ALA A 152 1.71 30.72 -15.93
N GLY A 153 0.53 31.10 -15.46
CA GLY A 153 -0.73 30.93 -16.22
C GLY A 153 -1.31 29.52 -16.19
N SER A 154 -0.79 28.64 -15.32
CA SER A 154 -1.34 27.29 -15.14
C SER A 154 -2.79 27.33 -14.66
N PRO A 155 -3.62 26.32 -15.06
CA PRO A 155 -5.01 26.24 -14.63
C PRO A 155 -5.11 26.11 -13.10
N PRO A 156 -6.27 26.46 -12.50
CA PRO A 156 -6.50 26.27 -11.08
C PRO A 156 -6.17 24.83 -10.65
N VAL A 157 -5.44 24.69 -9.54
CA VAL A 157 -5.08 23.38 -9.00
C VAL A 157 -6.34 22.69 -8.48
N PRO A 158 -6.66 21.47 -8.96
CA PRO A 158 -7.77 20.71 -8.38
C PRO A 158 -7.53 20.42 -6.90
N THR A 159 -8.57 20.54 -6.09
CA THR A 159 -8.51 20.15 -4.69
C THR A 159 -8.51 18.63 -4.55
N LEU A 160 -7.77 18.12 -3.56
CA LEU A 160 -7.85 16.71 -3.18
C LEU A 160 -9.24 16.45 -2.57
N HIS A 161 -9.99 15.53 -3.15
CA HIS A 161 -11.28 15.09 -2.63
C HIS A 161 -11.10 14.11 -1.47
N ARG A 162 -10.28 13.07 -1.69
CA ARG A 162 -9.87 12.10 -0.67
C ARG A 162 -8.62 11.36 -1.11
N TRP A 163 -7.98 10.67 -0.17
CA TRP A 163 -6.85 9.80 -0.44
C TRP A 163 -6.78 8.64 0.56
N TRP A 164 -6.19 7.52 0.17
CA TRP A 164 -6.00 6.35 1.02
C TRP A 164 -4.86 5.47 0.51
N LEU A 165 -4.40 4.53 1.35
CA LEU A 165 -3.47 3.49 0.96
C LEU A 165 -4.24 2.24 0.53
N HIS A 166 -4.06 1.82 -0.71
CA HIS A 166 -4.61 0.57 -1.23
C HIS A 166 -3.53 -0.51 -1.18
N ASN A 167 -3.55 -1.32 -0.12
CA ASN A 167 -2.46 -2.23 0.22
C ASN A 167 -2.26 -3.37 -0.80
N LYS A 168 -3.33 -3.88 -1.41
CA LYS A 168 -3.28 -5.04 -2.32
C LYS A 168 -2.34 -4.80 -3.51
N THR A 169 -2.47 -3.65 -4.16
CA THR A 169 -1.64 -3.22 -5.31
C THR A 169 -0.56 -2.20 -4.92
N GLN A 170 -0.45 -1.89 -3.63
CA GLN A 170 0.58 -1.02 -3.06
C GLN A 170 0.55 0.39 -3.63
N PHE A 171 -0.61 1.03 -3.63
CA PHE A 171 -0.79 2.42 -4.07
C PHE A 171 -1.15 3.35 -2.92
N LEU A 172 -0.62 4.57 -2.98
CA LEU A 172 -1.32 5.76 -2.51
C LEU A 172 -2.27 6.20 -3.62
N VAL A 173 -3.56 6.17 -3.32
CA VAL A 173 -4.62 6.62 -4.21
C VAL A 173 -5.06 8.01 -3.79
N ILE A 174 -5.04 8.96 -4.73
CA ILE A 174 -5.52 10.33 -4.52
C ILE A 174 -6.58 10.64 -5.56
N GLU A 175 -7.79 10.89 -5.10
CA GLU A 175 -8.89 11.36 -5.93
C GLU A 175 -9.01 12.88 -5.83
N LEU A 176 -9.16 13.52 -6.99
CA LEU A 176 -9.28 14.97 -7.14
C LEU A 176 -10.74 15.35 -7.44
N SER A 177 -11.14 16.55 -7.02
CA SER A 177 -12.47 17.09 -7.32
C SER A 177 -12.68 17.32 -8.83
N ASN A 178 -11.63 17.80 -9.50
CA ASN A 178 -11.60 18.14 -10.92
C ASN A 178 -10.40 17.47 -11.60
N PRO A 179 -10.47 17.20 -12.91
CA PRO A 179 -9.37 16.54 -13.60
C PRO A 179 -8.16 17.48 -13.71
N LEU A 180 -6.98 16.88 -13.63
CA LEU A 180 -5.75 17.52 -14.10
C LEU A 180 -5.88 17.80 -15.59
N SER A 181 -5.32 18.92 -16.02
CA SER A 181 -5.41 19.38 -17.40
C SER A 181 -4.28 18.77 -18.23
N LYS A 182 -4.64 18.11 -19.34
CA LYS A 182 -3.66 17.57 -20.30
C LYS A 182 -2.64 18.63 -20.71
N GLY A 183 -1.38 18.21 -20.85
CA GLY A 183 -0.24 19.03 -21.23
C GLY A 183 0.34 19.92 -20.11
N ASN A 184 -0.31 19.98 -18.94
CA ASN A 184 0.16 20.81 -17.83
C ASN A 184 1.07 20.02 -16.87
N HIS A 185 1.88 20.76 -16.12
CA HIS A 185 2.80 20.22 -15.12
C HIS A 185 2.31 20.52 -13.70
N TYR A 186 2.54 19.55 -12.82
CA TYR A 186 2.12 19.58 -11.43
C TYR A 186 3.23 19.04 -10.54
N SER A 187 3.16 19.37 -9.25
CA SER A 187 3.97 18.74 -8.21
C SER A 187 3.09 18.15 -7.12
N LEU A 188 3.37 16.90 -6.71
CA LEU A 188 2.75 16.27 -5.55
C LEU A 188 3.81 16.13 -4.45
N HIS A 189 3.62 16.86 -3.37
CA HIS A 189 4.42 16.76 -2.16
C HIS A 189 3.77 15.78 -1.18
N THR A 190 4.58 14.92 -0.57
CA THR A 190 4.16 13.97 0.47
C THR A 190 5.21 13.93 1.57
N GLN A 191 4.76 13.80 2.82
CA GLN A 191 5.60 13.44 3.95
C GLN A 191 5.30 12.00 4.34
N PHE A 192 6.31 11.28 4.83
CA PHE A 192 6.13 9.90 5.22
C PHE A 192 7.03 9.47 6.37
N GLU A 193 6.56 8.45 7.08
CA GLU A 193 7.31 7.72 8.10
C GLU A 193 7.34 6.23 7.72
N GLY A 194 8.48 5.59 7.89
CA GLY A 194 8.67 4.16 7.64
C GLY A 194 9.60 3.53 8.67
N ALA A 195 9.48 2.22 8.86
CA ALA A 195 10.42 1.46 9.69
C ALA A 195 11.71 1.18 8.92
N LEU A 196 12.86 1.28 9.58
CA LEU A 196 14.14 0.77 9.06
C LEU A 196 14.23 -0.72 9.40
N ALA A 197 13.59 -1.55 8.57
CA ALA A 197 13.59 -3.00 8.75
C ALA A 197 14.99 -3.62 8.57
N ASP A 198 15.15 -4.85 9.04
CA ASP A 198 16.33 -5.70 8.86
C ASP A 198 16.08 -6.87 7.88
N ASP A 199 15.08 -6.72 7.01
CA ASP A 199 14.62 -7.74 6.06
C ASP A 199 15.28 -7.66 4.67
N LEU A 200 16.31 -6.81 4.51
CA LEU A 200 17.05 -6.55 3.27
C LEU A 200 16.20 -6.02 2.11
N ARG A 201 15.01 -5.44 2.38
CA ARG A 201 14.11 -4.90 1.36
C ARG A 201 13.93 -3.39 1.54
N GLY A 202 13.93 -2.66 0.43
CA GLY A 202 13.67 -1.22 0.44
C GLY A 202 14.76 -0.43 1.18
N PHE A 203 14.34 0.49 2.05
CA PHE A 203 15.26 1.24 2.91
C PHE A 203 15.41 0.51 4.24
N TYR A 204 16.52 -0.20 4.39
CA TYR A 204 16.78 -1.13 5.50
C TYR A 204 18.02 -0.71 6.29
N ARG A 205 18.17 -1.25 7.50
CA ARG A 205 19.37 -1.13 8.32
C ARG A 205 20.23 -2.38 8.24
N SER A 206 21.54 -2.21 8.30
CA SER A 206 22.52 -3.28 8.48
C SER A 206 23.41 -2.93 9.65
N ASN A 207 23.94 -3.94 10.34
CA ASN A 207 24.87 -3.76 11.45
C ASN A 207 26.22 -4.42 11.16
N TYR A 208 27.24 -4.04 11.92
CA TYR A 208 28.55 -4.69 11.92
C TYR A 208 29.16 -4.72 13.33
N VAL A 209 30.10 -5.63 13.55
CA VAL A 209 30.88 -5.69 14.80
C VAL A 209 32.20 -4.97 14.56
N ASN A 210 32.51 -3.98 15.40
CA ASN A 210 33.77 -3.25 15.31
C ASN A 210 34.93 -4.04 15.96
N GLU A 211 36.15 -3.49 15.86
CA GLU A 211 37.37 -4.11 16.43
C GLU A 211 37.31 -4.33 17.94
N THR A 212 36.47 -3.56 18.66
CA THR A 212 36.27 -3.69 20.11
C THR A 212 35.14 -4.66 20.49
N GLY A 213 34.53 -5.36 19.51
CA GLY A 213 33.44 -6.31 19.74
C GLY A 213 32.05 -5.67 19.93
N HIS A 214 31.90 -4.36 19.71
CA HIS A 214 30.62 -3.66 19.81
C HIS A 214 29.87 -3.69 18.47
N VAL A 215 28.56 -3.98 18.54
CA VAL A 215 27.65 -3.88 17.39
C VAL A 215 27.36 -2.41 17.10
N ARG A 216 27.46 -2.03 15.83
CA ARG A 216 27.21 -0.69 15.29
C ARG A 216 26.25 -0.76 14.11
#